data_AF-A0A3A9V9J3-F1
#
_entry.id   AF-A0A3A9V9J3-F1
#
_cell.length_a   1.000
_cell.length_b   1.000
_cell.length_c   1.000
_cell.angle_alpha   90.00
_cell.angle_beta   90.00
_cell.angle_gamma   90.00
#
_symmetry.space_group_name_H-M   'P 1'
#
loop_
_entity.id
_entity.type
_entity.pdbx_description
1 polymer ?
#
loop_
_entity_poly.entity_id
_entity_poly.type
_entity_poly.pdbx_seq_one_letter_code
_entity_poly.pdbx_strand_id
1 'polypeptide(L)'
;MKRVSSKMKISNCYHFVTNLILIAFFSIFICSCAKDDDQSPVNPTPVTPVGISQEIKDLIYFKGNESAPTVLINAQAGPDIELGTDLVDNIFENFNTTDILTVNVHQAQTLNPTILQGNDITLAQAVSFNTESIETLYQVIKYFKDQGRTVYVLGISFGAFITQELIAKKGIDSADKYLIITGRLDINDVVWQGLSEGRFGFFENGVTPIVDPEPGMDVIERNIGRLAAGLGMNRYTQLLNTVNDLSNLTYIYGATDQAVGSLTAEEVAFLESKNANILTGNGGHDTPFIGFFKQGLSEAFGIE
;
A
#
# COMPACT_ATOMS: atom_id res chain seq x y z
N MET A 1 -70.58 43.27 7.47
CA MET A 1 -69.11 43.42 7.49
C MET A 1 -68.70 44.52 6.52
N LYS A 2 -67.71 45.33 6.95
CA LYS A 2 -67.20 46.59 6.37
C LYS A 2 -66.77 46.45 4.90
N ARG A 3 -67.32 47.24 3.97
CA ARG A 3 -66.93 48.57 3.45
C ARG A 3 -65.72 48.60 2.47
N VAL A 4 -66.05 49.06 1.24
CA VAL A 4 -65.35 50.08 0.42
C VAL A 4 -64.02 49.67 -0.21
N SER A 5 -63.92 49.43 -1.52
CA SER A 5 -63.95 50.37 -2.67
C SER A 5 -62.73 51.31 -2.80
N SER A 6 -61.91 50.96 -3.80
CA SER A 6 -61.29 51.82 -4.82
C SER A 6 -60.16 52.83 -4.48
N LYS A 7 -59.14 52.71 -5.36
CA LYS A 7 -58.35 53.75 -6.05
C LYS A 7 -57.21 54.48 -5.32
N MET A 8 -56.03 54.24 -5.90
CA MET A 8 -55.12 55.21 -6.55
C MET A 8 -54.16 56.06 -5.69
N LYS A 9 -52.87 56.04 -6.07
CA LYS A 9 -51.89 57.14 -6.31
C LYS A 9 -50.50 56.50 -6.51
N ILE A 10 -49.82 56.62 -7.65
CA ILE A 10 -48.99 57.73 -8.17
C ILE A 10 -47.95 58.24 -7.16
N SER A 11 -46.66 58.19 -7.53
CA SER A 11 -45.64 59.27 -7.38
C SER A 11 -44.26 58.73 -7.80
N ASN A 12 -43.69 59.15 -8.95
CA ASN A 12 -42.58 60.12 -9.14
C ASN A 12 -41.18 59.47 -8.92
N CYS A 13 -40.08 59.84 -9.60
CA CYS A 13 -39.70 61.13 -10.19
C CYS A 13 -38.42 60.98 -11.08
N TYR A 14 -38.15 62.02 -11.88
CA TYR A 14 -36.89 62.42 -12.55
C TYR A 14 -36.61 61.96 -14.00
N HIS A 15 -37.05 62.81 -14.95
CA HIS A 15 -36.24 63.68 -15.85
C HIS A 15 -34.80 63.24 -16.24
N PHE A 16 -34.21 63.50 -17.42
CA PHE A 16 -34.56 64.16 -18.69
C PHE A 16 -33.29 64.07 -19.60
N VAL A 17 -33.44 63.78 -20.90
CA VAL A 17 -32.68 64.32 -22.08
C VAL A 17 -31.19 63.96 -22.26
N THR A 18 -30.79 63.14 -23.26
CA THR A 18 -30.54 63.33 -24.73
C THR A 18 -29.23 63.99 -25.18
N ASN A 19 -28.66 63.40 -26.27
CA ASN A 19 -27.81 63.98 -27.35
C ASN A 19 -26.33 64.28 -27.04
N LEU A 20 -25.33 64.23 -27.94
CA LEU A 20 -25.15 63.86 -29.36
C LEU A 20 -23.60 63.79 -29.61
N ILE A 21 -23.14 62.85 -30.45
CA ILE A 21 -22.10 62.93 -31.53
C ILE A 21 -20.76 63.70 -31.31
N LEU A 22 -19.61 63.08 -31.65
CA LEU A 22 -18.71 63.45 -32.79
C LEU A 22 -17.36 62.67 -32.86
N ILE A 23 -17.15 62.02 -34.02
CA ILE A 23 -15.94 62.00 -34.91
C ILE A 23 -14.60 61.50 -34.33
N ALA A 24 -14.13 60.28 -34.64
CA ALA A 24 -13.50 59.74 -35.85
C ALA A 24 -12.02 60.16 -36.09
N PHE A 25 -11.12 59.16 -36.14
CA PHE A 25 -9.90 59.20 -36.95
C PHE A 25 -9.58 57.81 -37.53
N PHE A 26 -9.58 57.80 -38.87
CA PHE A 26 -8.88 57.01 -39.89
C PHE A 26 -7.97 55.82 -39.48
N SER A 27 -7.73 54.76 -40.27
CA SER A 27 -8.30 54.17 -41.50
C SER A 27 -7.20 53.33 -42.17
N ILE A 28 -7.41 52.01 -42.27
CA ILE A 28 -7.21 51.10 -43.44
C ILE A 28 -5.74 50.88 -43.96
N PHE A 29 -5.22 49.72 -44.40
CA PHE A 29 -5.70 48.66 -45.31
C PHE A 29 -4.92 47.32 -45.13
N ILE A 30 -5.69 46.20 -45.10
CA ILE A 30 -5.54 44.82 -45.67
C ILE A 30 -4.19 44.39 -46.30
N CYS A 31 -3.78 43.12 -46.35
CA CYS A 31 -4.50 41.86 -46.58
C CYS A 31 -3.57 40.64 -46.37
N SER A 32 -4.16 39.44 -46.28
CA SER A 32 -3.64 38.16 -46.80
C SER A 32 -2.61 37.37 -45.98
N CYS A 33 -3.05 36.28 -45.35
CA CYS A 33 -2.83 34.91 -45.84
C CYS A 33 -3.44 33.89 -44.86
N ALA A 34 -4.27 33.01 -45.40
CA ALA A 34 -4.80 31.84 -44.72
C ALA A 34 -3.72 30.75 -44.62
N LYS A 35 -3.63 30.11 -43.46
CA LYS A 35 -3.55 28.64 -43.33
C LYS A 35 -3.79 28.23 -41.88
N ASP A 36 -4.71 27.29 -41.73
CA ASP A 36 -4.91 26.49 -40.53
C ASP A 36 -3.59 25.88 -40.08
N ASP A 37 -3.25 26.04 -38.81
CA ASP A 37 -2.36 25.12 -38.11
C ASP A 37 -3.14 24.54 -36.94
N ASP A 38 -3.53 23.28 -37.13
CA ASP A 38 -3.97 22.35 -36.10
C ASP A 38 -3.02 22.41 -34.91
N GLN A 39 -3.47 22.98 -33.80
CA GLN A 39 -2.89 22.65 -32.50
C GLN A 39 -3.26 21.21 -32.19
N SER A 40 -2.38 20.30 -32.62
CA SER A 40 -2.33 18.94 -32.11
C SER A 40 -2.29 19.01 -30.57
N PRO A 41 -3.05 18.16 -29.86
CA PRO A 41 -2.97 18.12 -28.41
C PRO A 41 -1.53 17.81 -28.03
N VAL A 42 -0.95 18.66 -27.18
CA VAL A 42 0.36 18.43 -26.58
C VAL A 42 0.27 17.12 -25.81
N ASN A 43 0.77 16.04 -26.40
CA ASN A 43 1.03 14.81 -25.68
C ASN A 43 1.92 15.20 -24.49
N PRO A 44 1.56 14.87 -23.24
CA PRO A 44 2.46 15.11 -22.12
C PRO A 44 3.76 14.38 -22.42
N THR A 45 4.85 15.16 -22.50
CA THR A 45 6.20 14.63 -22.64
C THR A 45 6.39 13.55 -21.57
N PRO A 46 6.87 12.34 -21.90
CA PRO A 46 7.18 11.35 -20.89
C PRO A 46 8.12 11.99 -19.89
N VAL A 47 7.71 12.05 -18.63
CA VAL A 47 8.56 12.52 -17.55
C VAL A 47 9.68 11.49 -17.45
N THR A 48 10.86 11.81 -18.01
CA THR A 48 12.03 10.97 -17.84
C THR A 48 12.22 10.78 -16.34
N PRO A 49 12.24 9.53 -15.81
CA PRO A 49 12.35 9.33 -14.38
C PRO A 49 13.64 9.98 -13.89
N VAL A 50 13.50 11.09 -13.17
CA VAL A 50 14.58 11.69 -12.40
C VAL A 50 15.01 10.63 -11.39
N GLY A 51 16.31 10.40 -11.25
CA GLY A 51 16.85 9.39 -10.33
C GLY A 51 16.24 9.47 -8.93
N ILE A 52 16.36 8.39 -8.16
CA ILE A 52 15.67 8.25 -6.87
C ILE A 52 16.18 9.35 -5.92
N SER A 53 15.26 10.09 -5.29
CA SER A 53 15.62 11.15 -4.35
C SER A 53 16.36 10.59 -3.15
N GLN A 54 17.25 11.38 -2.54
CA GLN A 54 18.02 10.93 -1.38
C GLN A 54 17.10 10.50 -0.23
N GLU A 55 16.02 11.24 0.01
CA GLU A 55 15.00 10.89 1.02
C GLU A 55 14.44 9.48 0.83
N ILE A 56 14.18 9.08 -0.42
CA ILE A 56 13.69 7.72 -0.71
C ILE A 56 14.81 6.70 -0.61
N LYS A 57 16.04 7.05 -1.03
CA LYS A 57 17.23 6.20 -0.88
C LYS A 57 17.53 5.87 0.58
N ASP A 58 17.27 6.80 1.50
CA ASP A 58 17.45 6.59 2.94
C ASP A 58 16.40 5.62 3.53
N LEU A 59 15.31 5.33 2.81
CA LEU A 59 14.24 4.42 3.22
C LEU A 59 14.34 3.04 2.57
N ILE A 60 15.28 2.83 1.64
CA ILE A 60 15.30 1.61 0.83
C ILE A 60 16.70 1.05 0.57
N TYR A 61 16.73 -0.25 0.30
CA TYR A 61 17.79 -0.90 -0.45
C TYR A 61 17.26 -1.27 -1.84
N PHE A 62 18.07 -1.17 -2.90
CA PHE A 62 17.59 -1.47 -4.25
C PHE A 62 18.66 -2.01 -5.22
N LYS A 63 18.19 -2.71 -6.25
CA LYS A 63 18.94 -3.17 -7.42
C LYS A 63 18.17 -2.90 -8.70
N GLY A 64 18.89 -2.77 -9.82
CA GLY A 64 18.33 -2.49 -11.14
C GLY A 64 18.44 -1.03 -11.56
N ASN A 65 17.80 -0.69 -12.68
CA ASN A 65 17.85 0.64 -13.26
C ASN A 65 16.93 1.59 -12.47
N GLU A 66 17.47 2.69 -11.93
CA GLU A 66 16.68 3.71 -11.20
C GLU A 66 15.52 4.27 -12.03
N SER A 67 15.66 4.31 -13.36
CA SER A 67 14.64 4.77 -14.30
C SER A 67 13.73 3.67 -14.87
N ALA A 68 13.79 2.44 -14.34
CA ALA A 68 12.95 1.34 -14.79
C ALA A 68 11.44 1.71 -14.75
N PRO A 69 10.62 1.37 -15.74
CA PRO A 69 9.20 1.72 -15.73
C PRO A 69 8.40 1.03 -14.61
N THR A 70 8.92 -0.08 -14.08
CA THR A 70 8.29 -0.86 -13.00
C THR A 70 9.16 -0.88 -11.75
N VAL A 71 8.53 -0.92 -10.58
CA VAL A 71 9.17 -1.10 -9.27
C VAL A 71 8.53 -2.26 -8.55
N LEU A 72 9.35 -3.21 -8.08
CA LEU A 72 8.93 -4.25 -7.16
C LEU A 72 9.43 -3.90 -5.76
N ILE A 73 8.51 -3.58 -4.85
CA ILE A 73 8.80 -3.19 -3.47
C ILE A 73 8.49 -4.36 -2.56
N ASN A 74 9.52 -4.88 -1.90
CA ASN A 74 9.40 -5.88 -0.86
C ASN A 74 9.22 -5.21 0.51
N ALA A 75 8.15 -5.57 1.22
CA ALA A 75 8.04 -5.44 2.66
C ALA A 75 8.56 -6.75 3.29
N GLN A 76 9.75 -6.69 3.90
CA GLN A 76 10.44 -7.89 4.38
C GLN A 76 9.70 -8.65 5.48
N ALA A 77 10.04 -9.93 5.59
CA ALA A 77 9.77 -10.77 6.74
C ALA A 77 10.46 -10.23 8.02
N GLY A 78 10.17 -10.83 9.17
CA GLY A 78 10.65 -10.38 10.47
C GLY A 78 9.51 -10.45 11.51
N PRO A 79 9.39 -9.48 12.43
CA PRO A 79 10.21 -8.27 12.59
C PRO A 79 11.70 -8.54 12.83
N ASP A 80 12.58 -7.73 12.25
CA ASP A 80 14.05 -7.82 12.41
C ASP A 80 14.66 -6.42 12.61
N ILE A 81 15.84 -6.33 13.23
CA ILE A 81 16.57 -5.08 13.51
C ILE A 81 17.30 -4.51 12.30
N GLU A 82 17.50 -5.30 11.25
CA GLU A 82 18.24 -4.89 10.05
C GLU A 82 17.37 -4.94 8.79
N LEU A 83 17.68 -4.06 7.84
CA LEU A 83 17.10 -4.11 6.50
C LEU A 83 17.79 -5.22 5.70
N GLY A 84 17.05 -6.26 5.35
CA GLY A 84 17.57 -7.37 4.55
C GLY A 84 17.90 -6.97 3.12
N THR A 85 18.98 -7.50 2.56
CA THR A 85 19.36 -7.26 1.15
C THR A 85 19.15 -8.51 0.27
N ASP A 86 19.23 -9.69 0.88
CA ASP A 86 19.35 -10.97 0.19
C ASP A 86 18.19 -11.28 -0.76
N LEU A 87 16.95 -10.92 -0.41
CA LEU A 87 15.81 -11.18 -1.27
C LEU A 87 15.82 -10.30 -2.52
N VAL A 88 16.20 -9.03 -2.38
CA VAL A 88 16.33 -8.11 -3.52
C VAL A 88 17.46 -8.56 -4.43
N ASP A 89 18.59 -8.95 -3.84
CA ASP A 89 19.73 -9.49 -4.59
C ASP A 89 19.35 -10.78 -5.31
N ASN A 90 18.66 -11.70 -4.63
CA ASN A 90 18.18 -12.95 -5.22
C ASN A 90 17.25 -12.72 -6.40
N ILE A 91 16.26 -11.83 -6.27
CA ILE A 91 15.33 -11.53 -7.37
C ILE A 91 16.10 -10.95 -8.56
N PHE A 92 16.99 -9.98 -8.31
CA PHE A 92 17.77 -9.33 -9.37
C PHE A 92 18.71 -10.29 -10.09
N GLU A 93 19.31 -11.25 -9.38
CA GLU A 93 20.29 -12.18 -9.95
C GLU A 93 19.66 -13.38 -10.67
N ASN A 94 18.44 -13.79 -10.27
CA ASN A 94 17.86 -15.07 -10.69
C ASN A 94 16.59 -14.94 -11.54
N PHE A 95 16.05 -13.73 -11.73
CA PHE A 95 14.85 -13.47 -12.52
C PHE A 95 15.09 -12.39 -13.58
N ASN A 96 14.26 -12.35 -14.62
CA ASN A 96 14.35 -11.29 -15.61
C ASN A 96 13.81 -9.96 -15.06
N THR A 97 14.71 -9.11 -14.58
CA THR A 97 14.39 -7.78 -14.03
C THR A 97 14.84 -6.62 -14.94
N THR A 98 14.98 -6.84 -16.26
CA THR A 98 15.53 -5.84 -17.20
C THR A 98 14.86 -4.47 -17.11
N ASP A 99 13.54 -4.44 -16.90
CA ASP A 99 12.72 -3.23 -16.79
C ASP A 99 12.09 -3.06 -15.38
N ILE A 100 12.72 -3.63 -14.36
CA ILE A 100 12.21 -3.65 -12.98
C ILE A 100 13.30 -3.16 -12.03
N LEU A 101 12.95 -2.15 -11.23
CA LEU A 101 13.71 -1.76 -10.04
C LEU A 101 13.23 -2.61 -8.86
N THR A 102 14.09 -3.44 -8.29
CA THR A 102 13.76 -4.26 -7.11
C THR A 102 14.21 -3.54 -5.85
N VAL A 103 13.31 -3.41 -4.88
CA VAL A 103 13.45 -2.57 -3.71
C VAL A 103 13.08 -3.36 -2.46
N ASN A 104 13.84 -3.23 -1.37
CA ASN A 104 13.38 -3.59 -0.03
C ASN A 104 13.21 -2.31 0.77
N VAL A 105 12.09 -2.18 1.48
CA VAL A 105 11.77 -0.99 2.25
C VAL A 105 12.02 -1.18 3.74
N HIS A 106 12.54 -0.15 4.36
CA HIS A 106 12.65 -0.07 5.81
C HIS A 106 11.28 -0.16 6.50
N GLN A 107 11.26 -0.87 7.63
CA GLN A 107 10.22 -0.82 8.65
C GLN A 107 10.74 -0.05 9.87
N ALA A 108 9.86 0.42 10.75
CA ALA A 108 10.21 1.30 11.87
C ALA A 108 11.40 0.76 12.70
N GLN A 109 11.40 -0.53 13.01
CA GLN A 109 12.44 -1.17 13.81
C GLN A 109 13.76 -1.38 13.04
N THR A 110 13.75 -1.40 11.71
CA THR A 110 14.99 -1.46 10.90
C THR A 110 15.62 -0.08 10.75
N LEU A 111 14.84 1.00 10.85
CA LEU A 111 15.34 2.38 10.95
C LEU A 111 15.83 2.70 12.36
N ASN A 112 15.17 2.11 13.36
CA ASN A 112 15.51 2.28 14.77
C ASN A 112 15.54 0.93 15.50
N PRO A 113 16.68 0.22 15.47
CA PRO A 113 16.86 -1.08 16.14
C PRO A 113 16.57 -1.08 17.64
N THR A 114 16.62 0.09 18.30
CA THR A 114 16.32 0.23 19.73
C THR A 114 14.87 -0.10 20.07
N ILE A 115 13.96 -0.12 19.08
CA ILE A 115 12.58 -0.58 19.25
C ILE A 115 12.54 -2.04 19.72
N LEU A 116 13.43 -2.89 19.18
CA LEU A 116 13.50 -4.30 19.56
C LEU A 116 14.51 -4.55 20.69
N GLN A 117 15.65 -3.87 20.65
CA GLN A 117 16.76 -4.09 21.59
C GLN A 117 16.62 -3.37 22.94
N GLY A 118 15.71 -2.38 23.02
CA GLY A 118 15.52 -1.54 24.19
C GLY A 118 14.73 -2.22 25.30
N ASN A 119 13.90 -1.43 26.00
CA ASN A 119 12.96 -1.98 26.98
C ASN A 119 11.78 -2.68 26.29
N ASP A 120 11.03 -3.46 27.06
CA ASP A 120 9.76 -4.02 26.60
C ASP A 120 8.81 -2.92 26.09
N ILE A 121 8.37 -3.04 24.84
CA ILE A 121 7.36 -2.14 24.25
C ILE A 121 5.96 -2.55 24.71
N THR A 122 5.03 -1.61 24.74
CA THR A 122 3.61 -1.89 24.94
C THR A 122 2.91 -2.22 23.62
N LEU A 123 1.72 -2.84 23.67
CA LEU A 123 0.90 -3.04 22.47
C LEU A 123 0.57 -1.71 21.76
N ALA A 124 0.31 -0.63 22.50
CA ALA A 124 0.04 0.69 21.91
C ALA A 124 1.26 1.24 21.15
N GLN A 125 2.47 1.05 21.70
CA GLN A 125 3.71 1.40 21.01
C GLN A 125 3.92 0.53 19.77
N ALA A 126 3.67 -0.78 19.86
CA ALA A 126 3.75 -1.68 18.72
C ALA A 126 2.82 -1.23 17.57
N VAL A 127 1.57 -0.87 17.88
CA VAL A 127 0.63 -0.30 16.89
C VAL A 127 1.17 0.99 16.27
N SER A 128 1.80 1.87 17.07
CA SER A 128 2.43 3.10 16.56
C SER A 128 3.59 2.80 15.60
N PHE A 129 4.50 1.90 15.97
CA PHE A 129 5.64 1.53 15.12
C PHE A 129 5.21 0.80 13.84
N ASN A 130 4.16 -0.03 13.92
CA ASN A 130 3.56 -0.62 12.73
C ASN A 130 2.95 0.47 11.84
N THR A 131 2.27 1.47 12.41
CA THR A 131 1.75 2.61 11.65
C THR A 131 2.88 3.35 10.94
N GLU A 132 4.00 3.61 11.61
CA GLU A 132 5.19 4.21 10.99
C GLU A 132 5.70 3.37 9.81
N SER A 133 5.78 2.05 9.97
CA SER A 133 6.20 1.13 8.91
C SER A 133 5.26 1.17 7.70
N ILE A 134 3.95 1.30 7.92
CA ILE A 134 2.96 1.45 6.86
C ILE A 134 3.10 2.78 6.13
N GLU A 135 3.34 3.88 6.85
CA GLU A 135 3.58 5.18 6.23
C GLU A 135 4.88 5.19 5.44
N THR A 136 5.94 4.55 5.93
CA THR A 136 7.20 4.39 5.18
C THR A 136 7.00 3.62 3.88
N LEU A 137 6.33 2.46 3.93
CA LEU A 137 5.99 1.70 2.72
C LEU A 137 5.13 2.54 1.75
N TYR A 138 4.11 3.22 2.26
CA TYR A 138 3.25 4.07 1.44
C TYR A 138 4.00 5.26 0.81
N GLN A 139 4.94 5.87 1.53
CA GLN A 139 5.77 6.96 1.02
C GLN A 139 6.60 6.51 -0.18
N VAL A 140 7.22 5.33 -0.10
CA VAL A 140 8.02 4.77 -1.20
C VAL A 140 7.13 4.42 -2.39
N ILE A 141 5.98 3.76 -2.16
CA ILE A 141 5.00 3.45 -3.20
C ILE A 141 4.54 4.74 -3.90
N LYS A 142 4.09 5.72 -3.12
CA LYS A 142 3.56 6.99 -3.63
C LYS A 142 4.61 7.73 -4.46
N TYR A 143 5.87 7.75 -4.00
CA TYR A 143 6.95 8.37 -4.76
C TYR A 143 7.07 7.82 -6.18
N PHE A 144 7.08 6.49 -6.33
CA PHE A 144 7.18 5.87 -7.65
C PHE A 144 5.89 5.99 -8.47
N LYS A 145 4.71 5.90 -7.84
CA LYS A 145 3.41 6.13 -8.50
C LYS A 145 3.27 7.56 -9.03
N ASP A 146 3.73 8.57 -8.27
CA ASP A 146 3.69 9.98 -8.68
C ASP A 146 4.62 10.26 -9.87
N GLN A 147 5.62 9.39 -10.12
CA GLN A 147 6.45 9.40 -11.34
C GLN A 147 5.78 8.70 -12.54
N GLY A 148 4.57 8.17 -12.37
CA GLY A 148 3.85 7.41 -13.40
C GLY A 148 4.37 5.98 -13.59
N ARG A 149 5.14 5.43 -12.63
CA ARG A 149 5.66 4.06 -12.70
C ARG A 149 4.62 3.04 -12.27
N THR A 150 4.77 1.82 -12.77
CA THR A 150 4.03 0.65 -12.27
C THR A 150 4.68 0.18 -10.97
N VAL A 151 3.90 -0.07 -9.92
CA VAL A 151 4.40 -0.47 -8.60
C VAL A 151 3.76 -1.78 -8.17
N TYR A 152 4.60 -2.76 -7.87
CA TYR A 152 4.23 -4.06 -7.30
C TYR A 152 4.70 -4.12 -5.84
N VAL A 153 3.89 -4.73 -4.98
CA VAL A 153 4.23 -4.91 -3.55
C VAL A 153 4.27 -6.39 -3.21
N LEU A 154 5.41 -6.84 -2.70
CA LEU A 154 5.63 -8.17 -2.17
C LEU A 154 5.69 -8.10 -0.64
N GLY A 155 4.79 -8.81 0.04
CA GLY A 155 4.80 -8.93 1.50
C GLY A 155 4.97 -10.39 1.92
N ILE A 156 5.99 -10.68 2.72
CA ILE A 156 6.28 -12.04 3.19
C ILE A 156 6.26 -12.09 4.72
N SER A 157 5.60 -13.09 5.31
CA SER A 157 5.55 -13.27 6.77
C SER A 157 5.07 -11.99 7.48
N PHE A 158 5.84 -11.36 8.38
CA PHE A 158 5.46 -10.06 8.95
C PHE A 158 5.17 -8.97 7.89
N GLY A 159 5.88 -8.99 6.77
CA GLY A 159 5.62 -8.14 5.61
C GLY A 159 4.26 -8.39 4.96
N ALA A 160 3.68 -9.58 5.10
CA ALA A 160 2.30 -9.88 4.69
C ALA A 160 1.29 -9.04 5.49
N PHE A 161 1.48 -8.98 6.82
CA PHE A 161 0.64 -8.17 7.71
C PHE A 161 0.78 -6.68 7.44
N ILE A 162 2.01 -6.23 7.18
CA ILE A 162 2.28 -4.85 6.74
C ILE A 162 1.54 -4.55 5.42
N THR A 163 1.59 -5.47 4.46
CA THR A 163 0.95 -5.28 3.15
C THR A 163 -0.58 -5.25 3.23
N GLN A 164 -1.21 -6.14 4.00
CA GLN A 164 -2.67 -6.12 4.15
C GLN A 164 -3.17 -4.92 4.99
N GLU A 165 -2.38 -4.44 5.96
CA GLU A 165 -2.67 -3.19 6.68
C GLU A 165 -2.55 -1.98 5.76
N LEU A 166 -1.56 -1.96 4.86
CA LEU A 166 -1.44 -0.92 3.83
C LEU A 166 -2.71 -0.88 2.97
N ILE A 167 -3.17 -2.03 2.47
CA ILE A 167 -4.41 -2.10 1.67
C ILE A 167 -5.60 -1.60 2.48
N ALA A 168 -5.73 -2.01 3.74
CA ALA A 168 -6.83 -1.59 4.62
C ALA A 168 -6.83 -0.07 4.89
N LYS A 169 -5.66 0.56 4.99
CA LYS A 169 -5.52 1.99 5.35
C LYS A 169 -5.45 2.92 4.16
N LYS A 170 -4.82 2.48 3.06
CA LYS A 170 -4.49 3.30 1.89
C LYS A 170 -5.26 2.90 0.63
N GLY A 171 -5.96 1.77 0.67
CA GLY A 171 -6.74 1.24 -0.44
C GLY A 171 -5.93 0.30 -1.33
N ILE A 172 -6.66 -0.60 -2.00
CA ILE A 172 -6.10 -1.56 -2.96
C ILE A 172 -5.46 -0.88 -4.17
N ASP A 173 -5.85 0.36 -4.49
CA ASP A 173 -5.29 1.12 -5.61
C ASP A 173 -3.98 1.86 -5.25
N SER A 174 -3.45 1.68 -4.03
CA SER A 174 -2.20 2.31 -3.62
C SER A 174 -1.00 1.77 -4.43
N ALA A 175 -1.05 0.51 -4.87
CA ALA A 175 -0.12 -0.09 -5.81
C ALA A 175 -0.88 -0.82 -6.92
N ASP A 176 -0.19 -1.19 -8.00
CA ASP A 176 -0.82 -1.82 -9.15
C ASP A 176 -1.12 -3.30 -8.91
N LYS A 177 -0.24 -4.01 -8.17
CA LYS A 177 -0.42 -5.42 -7.82
C LYS A 177 0.25 -5.79 -6.50
N TYR A 178 -0.26 -6.84 -5.87
CA TYR A 178 0.21 -7.36 -4.59
C TYR A 178 0.46 -8.86 -4.65
N LEU A 179 1.53 -9.29 -4.01
CA LEU A 179 1.82 -10.68 -3.70
C LEU A 179 2.05 -10.79 -2.19
N ILE A 180 1.15 -11.49 -1.51
CA ILE A 180 1.30 -11.83 -0.10
C ILE A 180 1.69 -13.29 0.02
N ILE A 181 2.73 -13.59 0.80
CA ILE A 181 3.19 -14.95 1.08
C ILE A 181 3.22 -15.15 2.59
N THR A 182 2.62 -16.24 3.05
CA THR A 182 2.69 -16.75 4.44
C THR A 182 2.27 -15.74 5.50
N GLY A 183 1.12 -15.09 5.26
CA GLY A 183 0.41 -14.27 6.25
C GLY A 183 -0.85 -14.96 6.78
N ARG A 184 -1.66 -14.19 7.53
CA ARG A 184 -2.98 -14.59 8.02
C ARG A 184 -3.93 -13.39 8.05
N LEU A 185 -5.21 -13.54 7.69
CA LEU A 185 -6.17 -12.42 7.73
C LEU A 185 -6.73 -12.17 9.15
N ASP A 186 -7.00 -13.20 9.93
CA ASP A 186 -7.58 -13.06 11.26
C ASP A 186 -6.88 -14.01 12.26
N ILE A 187 -5.79 -13.53 12.88
CA ILE A 187 -5.08 -14.28 13.93
C ILE A 187 -5.98 -14.46 15.16
N ASN A 188 -6.09 -15.66 15.72
CA ASN A 188 -6.92 -15.92 16.90
C ASN A 188 -6.60 -14.98 18.07
N ASP A 189 -7.63 -14.60 18.84
CA ASP A 189 -7.49 -13.68 19.99
C ASP A 189 -6.43 -14.14 20.97
N VAL A 190 -6.45 -15.43 21.31
CA VAL A 190 -5.48 -16.01 22.25
C VAL A 190 -4.03 -15.82 21.79
N VAL A 191 -3.77 -15.91 20.48
CA VAL A 191 -2.42 -15.82 19.91
C VAL A 191 -1.92 -14.38 19.96
N TRP A 192 -2.65 -13.42 19.39
CA TRP A 192 -2.19 -12.03 19.40
C TRP A 192 -2.14 -11.45 20.82
N GLN A 193 -3.05 -11.86 21.71
CA GLN A 193 -3.01 -11.45 23.12
C GLN A 193 -1.78 -12.00 23.83
N GLY A 194 -1.45 -13.28 23.63
CA GLY A 194 -0.22 -13.88 24.13
C GLY A 194 1.03 -13.13 23.66
N LEU A 195 1.11 -12.87 22.36
CA LEU A 195 2.20 -12.09 21.76
C LEU A 195 2.28 -10.68 22.37
N SER A 196 1.15 -10.02 22.65
CA SER A 196 1.12 -8.69 23.29
C SER A 196 1.69 -8.68 24.71
N GLU A 197 1.65 -9.82 25.39
CA GLU A 197 2.23 -10.02 26.73
C GLU A 197 3.71 -10.44 26.67
N GLY A 198 4.25 -10.68 25.46
CA GLY A 198 5.60 -11.18 25.24
C GLY A 198 5.72 -12.70 25.33
N ARG A 199 4.59 -13.42 25.29
CA ARG A 199 4.55 -14.89 25.24
C ARG A 199 4.54 -15.33 23.78
N PHE A 200 5.35 -16.32 23.42
CA PHE A 200 5.38 -16.78 22.04
C PHE A 200 4.06 -17.47 21.68
N GLY A 201 3.51 -17.13 20.52
CA GLY A 201 2.26 -17.65 20.00
C GLY A 201 2.49 -18.28 18.64
N PHE A 202 1.97 -19.48 18.43
CA PHE A 202 2.15 -20.26 17.21
C PHE A 202 0.97 -21.22 17.00
N PHE A 203 1.06 -22.06 15.98
CA PHE A 203 0.00 -23.00 15.59
C PHE A 203 0.51 -24.43 15.47
N GLU A 204 -0.17 -25.37 16.11
CA GLU A 204 0.01 -26.78 15.83
C GLU A 204 -0.78 -27.16 14.56
N ASN A 205 -0.08 -27.82 13.62
CA ASN A 205 -0.61 -28.21 12.30
C ASN A 205 -1.22 -27.04 11.49
N GLY A 206 -0.83 -25.80 11.80
CA GLY A 206 -1.35 -24.58 11.19
C GLY A 206 -2.79 -24.21 11.55
N VAL A 207 -3.40 -24.87 12.53
CA VAL A 207 -4.82 -24.64 12.89
C VAL A 207 -5.00 -24.40 14.39
N THR A 208 -4.36 -25.20 15.23
CA THR A 208 -4.60 -25.14 16.68
C THR A 208 -3.69 -24.10 17.32
N PRO A 209 -4.22 -22.99 17.89
CA PRO A 209 -3.38 -21.97 18.49
C PRO A 209 -2.74 -22.48 19.78
N ILE A 210 -1.43 -22.27 19.91
CA ILE A 210 -0.64 -22.54 21.10
C ILE A 210 0.01 -21.24 21.54
N VAL A 211 0.03 -21.01 22.86
CA VAL A 211 0.70 -19.87 23.46
C VAL A 211 1.52 -20.37 24.63
N ASP A 212 2.76 -19.93 24.70
CA ASP A 212 3.64 -20.28 25.80
C ASP A 212 3.08 -19.76 27.14
N PRO A 213 3.30 -20.49 28.25
CA PRO A 213 2.81 -20.10 29.55
C PRO A 213 3.52 -18.86 30.10
N GLU A 214 4.80 -18.68 29.75
CA GLU A 214 5.66 -17.62 30.26
C GLU A 214 6.19 -16.75 29.11
N PRO A 215 6.48 -15.46 29.34
CA PRO A 215 7.12 -14.61 28.34
C PRO A 215 8.52 -15.11 27.95
N GLY A 216 8.94 -14.81 26.71
CA GLY A 216 10.30 -15.07 26.24
C GLY A 216 11.35 -14.42 27.15
N MET A 217 12.51 -15.06 27.31
CA MET A 217 13.55 -14.54 28.20
C MET A 217 14.25 -13.31 27.60
N ASP A 218 14.40 -13.27 26.28
CA ASP A 218 15.03 -12.16 25.57
C ASP A 218 14.04 -11.03 25.28
N VAL A 219 14.47 -9.79 25.48
CA VAL A 219 13.67 -8.61 25.18
C VAL A 219 13.39 -8.46 23.69
N ILE A 220 14.33 -8.87 22.84
CA ILE A 220 14.15 -8.86 21.38
C ILE A 220 12.98 -9.79 21.01
N GLU A 221 13.00 -11.04 21.48
CA GLU A 221 11.92 -12.00 21.22
C GLU A 221 10.56 -11.47 21.69
N ARG A 222 10.48 -10.90 22.90
CA ARG A 222 9.24 -10.32 23.41
C ARG A 222 8.78 -9.14 22.56
N ASN A 223 9.67 -8.26 22.13
CA ASN A 223 9.33 -7.08 21.34
C ASN A 223 8.96 -7.43 19.89
N ILE A 224 9.58 -8.45 19.29
CA ILE A 224 9.17 -9.04 18.01
C ILE A 224 7.71 -9.53 18.12
N GLY A 225 7.41 -10.31 19.17
CA GLY A 225 6.04 -10.78 19.42
C GLY A 225 5.06 -9.63 19.57
N ARG A 226 5.41 -8.59 20.34
CA ARG A 226 4.53 -7.43 20.53
C ARG A 226 4.33 -6.61 19.25
N LEU A 227 5.36 -6.43 18.42
CA LEU A 227 5.20 -5.82 17.10
C LEU A 227 4.23 -6.63 16.24
N ALA A 228 4.38 -7.96 16.20
CA ALA A 228 3.46 -8.84 15.50
C ALA A 228 2.02 -8.74 16.06
N ALA A 229 1.84 -8.66 17.38
CA ALA A 229 0.53 -8.49 18.01
C ALA A 229 -0.18 -7.20 17.57
N GLY A 230 0.57 -6.11 17.36
CA GLY A 230 0.02 -4.83 16.92
C GLY A 230 -0.65 -4.87 15.54
N LEU A 231 -0.30 -5.86 14.69
CA LEU A 231 -1.02 -6.13 13.43
C LEU A 231 -1.96 -7.34 13.57
N GLY A 232 -1.56 -8.37 14.31
CA GLY A 232 -2.34 -9.60 14.52
C GLY A 232 -3.67 -9.37 15.26
N MET A 233 -3.79 -8.29 16.02
CA MET A 233 -5.05 -7.89 16.67
C MET A 233 -6.14 -7.47 15.68
N ASN A 234 -5.76 -7.13 14.44
CA ASN A 234 -6.71 -6.70 13.42
C ASN A 234 -7.51 -7.88 12.86
N ARG A 235 -8.68 -7.54 12.30
CA ARG A 235 -9.56 -8.49 11.62
C ARG A 235 -9.63 -8.11 10.15
N TYR A 236 -8.69 -8.62 9.35
CA TYR A 236 -8.54 -8.17 7.97
C TYR A 236 -9.70 -8.62 7.09
N THR A 237 -10.41 -9.70 7.42
CA THR A 237 -11.68 -10.02 6.73
C THR A 237 -12.73 -8.91 6.90
N GLN A 238 -12.73 -8.20 8.03
CA GLN A 238 -13.63 -7.08 8.29
C GLN A 238 -13.11 -5.79 7.66
N LEU A 239 -11.81 -5.49 7.83
CA LEU A 239 -11.20 -4.27 7.33
C LEU A 239 -11.19 -4.20 5.80
N LEU A 240 -10.95 -5.33 5.14
CA LEU A 240 -10.92 -5.44 3.69
C LEU A 240 -12.32 -5.66 3.09
N ASN A 241 -13.37 -5.81 3.89
CA ASN A 241 -14.72 -6.07 3.38
C ASN A 241 -15.26 -4.92 2.51
N THR A 242 -14.79 -3.69 2.76
CA THR A 242 -15.15 -2.50 1.98
C THR A 242 -14.50 -2.47 0.59
N VAL A 243 -13.45 -3.29 0.37
CA VAL A 243 -12.85 -3.48 -0.94
C VAL A 243 -13.73 -4.45 -1.72
N ASN A 244 -14.27 -4.00 -2.85
CA ASN A 244 -15.20 -4.81 -3.64
C ASN A 244 -14.47 -5.86 -4.49
N ASP A 245 -13.23 -5.56 -4.89
CA ASP A 245 -12.45 -6.38 -5.79
C ASP A 245 -10.97 -6.38 -5.37
N LEU A 246 -10.43 -7.58 -5.18
CA LEU A 246 -9.06 -7.89 -4.81
C LEU A 246 -8.37 -8.65 -5.95
N SER A 247 -8.82 -8.53 -7.20
CA SER A 247 -8.20 -9.18 -8.38
C SER A 247 -6.70 -8.86 -8.57
N ASN A 248 -6.22 -7.75 -7.99
CA ASN A 248 -4.82 -7.35 -8.02
C ASN A 248 -3.98 -7.99 -6.90
N LEU A 249 -4.58 -8.80 -6.03
CA LEU A 249 -3.94 -9.52 -4.95
C LEU A 249 -3.79 -11.00 -5.30
N THR A 250 -2.55 -11.49 -5.26
CA THR A 250 -2.25 -12.91 -5.14
C THR A 250 -1.86 -13.22 -3.69
N TYR A 251 -2.49 -14.22 -3.09
CA TYR A 251 -2.23 -14.65 -1.71
C TYR A 251 -1.75 -16.10 -1.69
N ILE A 252 -0.56 -16.33 -1.12
CA ILE A 252 0.04 -17.65 -0.97
C ILE A 252 0.10 -17.99 0.52
N TYR A 253 -0.43 -19.15 0.92
CA TYR A 253 -0.37 -19.61 2.30
C TYR A 253 0.01 -21.09 2.40
N GLY A 254 0.57 -21.46 3.56
CA GLY A 254 0.92 -22.85 3.88
C GLY A 254 -0.20 -23.54 4.62
N ALA A 255 -0.62 -24.71 4.16
CA ALA A 255 -1.72 -25.46 4.76
C ALA A 255 -1.43 -25.93 6.21
N THR A 256 -0.15 -25.99 6.60
CA THR A 256 0.27 -26.35 7.97
C THR A 256 1.21 -25.29 8.55
N ASP A 257 1.06 -24.03 8.17
CA ASP A 257 1.91 -22.92 8.63
C ASP A 257 1.85 -22.76 10.16
N GLN A 258 2.92 -23.14 10.84
CA GLN A 258 2.98 -23.12 12.30
C GLN A 258 3.29 -21.74 12.88
N ALA A 259 3.84 -20.82 12.10
CA ALA A 259 4.25 -19.52 12.63
C ALA A 259 3.05 -18.57 12.73
N VAL A 260 2.23 -18.50 11.68
CA VAL A 260 1.10 -17.56 11.61
C VAL A 260 -0.25 -18.25 11.42
N GLY A 261 -0.26 -19.57 11.27
CA GLY A 261 -1.46 -20.34 10.96
C GLY A 261 -1.74 -20.39 9.46
N SER A 262 -2.34 -21.47 9.00
CA SER A 262 -2.95 -21.56 7.66
C SER A 262 -4.14 -20.62 7.59
N LEU A 263 -4.55 -20.15 6.39
CA LEU A 263 -5.88 -19.53 6.23
C LEU A 263 -7.00 -20.52 6.62
N THR A 264 -8.11 -20.01 7.18
CA THR A 264 -9.32 -20.83 7.40
C THR A 264 -10.19 -20.89 6.15
N ALA A 265 -11.15 -21.83 6.11
CA ALA A 265 -12.11 -21.93 5.02
C ALA A 265 -12.91 -20.63 4.82
N GLU A 266 -13.27 -19.93 5.90
CA GLU A 266 -14.00 -18.66 5.84
C GLU A 266 -13.16 -17.54 5.22
N GLU A 267 -11.85 -17.52 5.48
CA GLU A 267 -10.95 -16.53 4.89
C GLU A 267 -10.64 -16.81 3.43
N VAL A 268 -10.47 -18.08 3.07
CA VAL A 268 -10.34 -18.48 1.67
C VAL A 268 -11.59 -18.08 0.92
N ALA A 269 -12.78 -18.41 1.45
CA ALA A 269 -14.05 -18.00 0.87
C ALA A 269 -14.21 -16.47 0.80
N PHE A 270 -13.71 -15.73 1.80
CA PHE A 270 -13.68 -14.27 1.76
C PHE A 270 -12.82 -13.76 0.59
N LEU A 271 -11.57 -14.23 0.46
CA LEU A 271 -10.67 -13.83 -0.62
C LEU A 271 -11.23 -14.19 -2.01
N GLU A 272 -11.78 -15.40 -2.16
CA GLU A 272 -12.43 -15.85 -3.40
C GLU A 272 -13.64 -14.98 -3.75
N SER A 273 -14.45 -14.60 -2.76
CA SER A 273 -15.61 -13.72 -2.96
C SER A 273 -15.23 -12.31 -3.43
N LYS A 274 -13.96 -11.94 -3.26
CA LYS A 274 -13.37 -10.68 -3.71
C LYS A 274 -12.47 -10.86 -4.92
N ASN A 275 -12.49 -12.01 -5.61
CA ASN A 275 -11.68 -12.31 -6.79
C ASN A 275 -10.16 -12.31 -6.58
N ALA A 276 -9.66 -12.41 -5.34
CA ALA A 276 -8.22 -12.57 -5.14
C ALA A 276 -7.73 -13.91 -5.74
N ASN A 277 -6.52 -13.93 -6.28
CA ASN A 277 -5.87 -15.17 -6.68
C ASN A 277 -5.29 -15.85 -5.43
N ILE A 278 -5.51 -17.15 -5.25
CA ILE A 278 -5.09 -17.87 -4.05
C ILE A 278 -4.28 -19.09 -4.46
N LEU A 279 -3.07 -19.20 -3.93
CA LEU A 279 -2.23 -20.38 -4.08
C LEU A 279 -2.03 -21.01 -2.70
N THR A 280 -2.28 -22.32 -2.61
CA THR A 280 -2.07 -23.06 -1.36
C THR A 280 -0.85 -23.96 -1.53
N GLY A 281 0.14 -23.77 -0.66
CA GLY A 281 1.30 -24.64 -0.58
C GLY A 281 1.09 -25.75 0.44
N ASN A 282 1.54 -26.96 0.11
CA ASN A 282 1.75 -27.99 1.12
C ASN A 282 2.89 -27.53 2.05
N GLY A 283 2.75 -27.74 3.36
CA GLY A 283 3.83 -27.50 4.32
C GLY A 283 3.67 -26.26 5.21
N GLY A 284 4.73 -26.00 5.98
CA GLY A 284 4.80 -24.99 7.04
C GLY A 284 5.06 -23.57 6.54
N HIS A 285 5.67 -22.72 7.37
CA HIS A 285 5.83 -21.30 7.07
C HIS A 285 6.76 -21.03 5.86
N ASP A 286 7.91 -21.71 5.77
CA ASP A 286 8.88 -21.43 4.70
C ASP A 286 8.62 -22.23 3.42
N THR A 287 7.83 -23.30 3.50
CA THR A 287 7.63 -24.21 2.35
C THR A 287 6.91 -23.54 1.19
N PRO A 288 5.82 -22.76 1.39
CA PRO A 288 5.20 -21.99 0.33
C PRO A 288 6.13 -20.95 -0.27
N PHE A 289 6.97 -20.30 0.55
CA PHE A 289 7.98 -19.39 0.03
C PHE A 289 8.91 -20.14 -0.92
N ILE A 290 9.57 -21.21 -0.48
CA ILE A 290 10.52 -21.96 -1.35
C ILE A 290 9.82 -22.58 -2.57
N GLY A 291 8.64 -23.15 -2.38
CA GLY A 291 7.94 -23.93 -3.41
C GLY A 291 7.18 -23.10 -4.44
N PHE A 292 6.68 -21.92 -4.05
CA PHE A 292 5.82 -21.09 -4.88
C PHE A 292 6.40 -19.70 -5.18
N PHE A 293 7.54 -19.28 -4.64
CA PHE A 293 8.06 -17.93 -4.88
C PHE A 293 8.14 -17.58 -6.37
N LYS A 294 8.73 -18.46 -7.19
CA LYS A 294 8.78 -18.27 -8.65
C LYS A 294 7.38 -18.20 -9.28
N GLN A 295 6.49 -19.12 -8.90
CA GLN A 295 5.12 -19.14 -9.43
C GLN A 295 4.36 -17.87 -9.03
N GLY A 296 4.49 -17.42 -7.79
CA GLY A 296 3.88 -16.21 -7.28
C GLY A 296 4.36 -14.96 -8.02
N LEU A 297 5.67 -14.82 -8.23
CA LEU A 297 6.23 -13.72 -9.02
C LEU A 297 5.71 -13.74 -10.47
N SER A 298 5.59 -14.92 -11.07
CA SER A 298 5.05 -15.07 -12.42
C SER A 298 3.57 -14.74 -12.50
N GLU A 299 2.73 -15.34 -11.64
CA GLU A 299 1.28 -15.14 -11.68
C GLU A 299 0.85 -13.75 -11.24
N ALA A 300 1.46 -13.22 -10.17
CA ALA A 300 1.14 -11.88 -9.69
C ALA A 300 1.71 -10.84 -10.66
N PHE A 301 3.00 -10.91 -10.99
CA PHE A 301 3.72 -9.80 -11.60
C PHE A 301 4.18 -10.03 -13.04
N GLY A 302 4.11 -11.25 -13.55
CA GLY A 302 4.64 -11.61 -14.87
C GLY A 302 6.18 -11.69 -14.90
N ILE A 303 6.82 -11.93 -13.75
CA ILE A 303 8.28 -12.02 -13.61
C ILE A 303 8.70 -13.49 -13.69
N GLU A 304 9.61 -13.83 -14.61
CA GLU A 304 10.02 -15.21 -14.96
C GLU A 304 11.49 -15.53 -14.68
#